data_AF-X1IAL8-F1
#
_entry.id   AF-X1IAL8-F1
#
_cell.length_a   1.000
_cell.length_b   1.000
_cell.length_c   1.000
_cell.angle_alpha   90.00
_cell.angle_beta   90.00
_cell.angle_gamma   90.00
#
_symmetry.space_group_name_H-M   'P 1'
#
loop_
_entity.id
_entity.type
_entity.pdbx_description
1 polymer ?
#
loop_
_entity_poly.entity_id
_entity_poly.type
_entity_poly.pdbx_seq_one_letter_code
_entity_poly.pdbx_strand_id
1 'polypeptide(L)'
;MTINWIDVSIMIIILLNMIIGIRRGIIRGIINLIGVITAIFLAIFWFKEVGEYISLHSQLSREIANIIGFALIFLGIYLIARIIEIFLKKIFSLLFVSWIDGIGGALFGLT
;
A
#
# COMPACT_ATOMS: atom_id res chain seq x y z
N MET A 1 -6.27 -5.24 -43.06
CA MET A 1 -6.61 -4.14 -42.15
C MET A 1 -5.36 -3.29 -41.98
N THR A 2 -5.38 -2.05 -42.48
CA THR A 2 -4.26 -1.11 -42.36
C THR A 2 -4.33 -0.45 -40.99
N ILE A 3 -3.23 -0.50 -40.23
CA ILE A 3 -3.11 0.22 -38.96
C ILE A 3 -3.26 1.71 -39.24
N ASN A 4 -4.26 2.32 -38.62
CA ASN A 4 -4.53 3.74 -38.74
C ASN A 4 -3.81 4.52 -37.64
N TRP A 5 -3.57 5.81 -37.84
CA TRP A 5 -3.04 6.74 -36.82
C TRP A 5 -3.81 6.71 -35.49
N ILE A 6 -5.12 6.43 -35.53
CA ILE A 6 -6.00 6.28 -34.37
C ILE A 6 -5.62 5.02 -33.58
N ASP A 7 -5.36 3.90 -34.28
CA ASP A 7 -4.97 2.64 -33.65
C ASP A 7 -3.62 2.78 -32.93
N VAL A 8 -2.67 3.51 -33.53
CA VAL A 8 -1.37 3.81 -32.91
C VAL A 8 -1.55 4.66 -31.65
N SER A 9 -2.41 5.68 -31.70
CA SER A 9 -2.66 6.57 -30.56
C SER A 9 -3.29 5.83 -29.38
N ILE A 10 -4.30 4.98 -29.65
CA ILE A 10 -4.94 4.14 -28.64
C ILE A 10 -3.93 3.16 -28.03
N MET A 11 -3.09 2.54 -28.86
CA MET A 11 -2.07 1.59 -28.39
C MET A 11 -1.05 2.26 -27.44
N ILE A 12 -0.61 3.49 -27.73
CA ILE A 12 0.27 4.26 -26.84
C ILE A 12 -0.41 4.55 -25.50
N ILE A 13 -1.67 4.99 -25.51
CA ILE A 13 -2.43 5.27 -24.28
C ILE A 13 -2.57 4.01 -23.43
N ILE A 14 -2.90 2.87 -24.05
CA ILE A 14 -3.02 1.58 -23.34
C ILE A 14 -1.69 1.17 -22.73
N LEU A 15 -0.59 1.24 -23.48
CA LEU A 15 0.75 0.89 -23.01
C LEU A 15 1.19 1.75 -21.82
N LEU A 16 0.97 3.07 -21.88
CA LEU A 16 1.27 3.98 -20.78
C LEU A 16 0.47 3.64 -19.53
N ASN A 17 -0.85 3.41 -19.67
CA ASN A 17 -1.70 3.01 -18.56
C ASN A 17 -1.28 1.66 -17.97
N MET A 18 -0.87 0.70 -18.80
CA MET A 18 -0.42 -0.63 -18.38
C MET A 18 0.86 -0.54 -17.53
N ILE A 19 1.86 0.22 -17.98
CA ILE A 19 3.12 0.42 -17.24
C ILE A 19 2.84 1.08 -15.88
N ILE A 20 1.97 2.09 -15.86
CA ILE A 20 1.59 2.79 -14.63
C ILE A 20 0.82 1.85 -13.69
N GLY A 21 -0.13 1.07 -14.22
CA GLY A 21 -0.92 0.11 -13.46
C GLY A 21 -0.05 -0.96 -12.79
N ILE A 22 0.88 -1.54 -13.54
CA ILE A 22 1.81 -2.57 -13.04
C ILE A 22 2.71 -2.01 -11.95
N ARG A 23 3.37 -0.87 -12.17
CA ARG A 23 4.27 -0.27 -11.17
C ARG A 23 3.53 0.07 -9.87
N ARG A 24 2.33 0.64 -9.98
CA ARG A 24 1.49 0.94 -8.81
C ARG A 24 1.02 -0.32 -8.08
N GLY A 25 0.77 -1.42 -8.81
CA GLY A 25 0.37 -2.70 -8.22
C GLY A 25 1.51 -3.36 -7.44
N ILE A 26 2.70 -3.43 -8.04
CA ILE A 26 3.88 -4.08 -7.45
C ILE A 26 4.30 -3.37 -6.16
N ILE A 27 4.43 -2.04 -6.18
CA ILE A 27 4.87 -1.28 -4.99
C ILE A 27 3.90 -1.49 -3.82
N ARG A 28 2.59 -1.46 -4.09
CA ARG A 28 1.57 -1.73 -3.07
C ARG A 28 1.66 -3.16 -2.53
N GLY A 29 1.86 -4.14 -3.42
CA GLY A 29 2.04 -5.53 -3.02
C GLY A 29 3.22 -5.70 -2.06
N ILE A 30 4.37 -5.11 -2.39
CA ILE A 30 5.58 -5.19 -1.56
C ILE A 30 5.38 -4.53 -0.19
N ILE A 31 4.80 -3.32 -0.15
CA ILE A 31 4.58 -2.59 1.10
C ILE A 31 3.60 -3.33 2.00
N ASN A 32 2.51 -3.83 1.44
CA ASN A 32 1.54 -4.60 2.21
C ASN A 32 2.18 -5.89 2.74
N LEU A 33 2.97 -6.58 1.93
CA LEU A 33 3.68 -7.79 2.35
C LEU A 33 4.66 -7.50 3.49
N ILE A 34 5.49 -6.46 3.36
CA ILE A 34 6.42 -6.03 4.41
C ILE A 34 5.64 -5.64 5.67
N GLY A 35 4.57 -4.85 5.53
CA GLY A 35 3.75 -4.41 6.65
C GLY A 35 3.13 -5.57 7.43
N VAL A 36 2.60 -6.58 6.73
CA VAL A 36 2.06 -7.79 7.35
C VAL A 36 3.17 -8.61 8.03
N ILE A 37 4.31 -8.82 7.37
CA ILE A 37 5.45 -9.56 7.95
C ILE A 37 5.94 -8.86 9.22
N THR A 38 6.13 -7.54 9.18
CA THR A 38 6.53 -6.75 10.33
C THR A 38 5.48 -6.79 11.45
N ALA A 39 4.19 -6.69 11.12
CA ALA A 39 3.11 -6.80 12.10
C ALA A 39 3.13 -8.14 12.83
N ILE A 40 3.30 -9.25 12.09
CA ILE A 40 3.41 -10.59 12.68
C ILE A 40 4.66 -10.69 13.56
N PHE A 41 5.81 -10.26 13.06
CA PHE A 41 7.08 -10.40 13.78
C PHE A 41 7.06 -9.64 15.11
N LEU A 42 6.59 -8.39 15.09
CA LEU A 42 6.48 -7.57 16.29
C LEU A 42 5.41 -8.10 17.25
N ALA A 43 4.29 -8.64 16.74
CA ALA A 43 3.29 -9.27 17.57
C ALA A 43 3.82 -10.53 18.26
N ILE A 44 4.55 -11.41 17.56
CA ILE A 44 5.18 -12.60 18.16
C ILE A 44 6.25 -12.20 19.20
N PHE A 45 6.94 -11.08 18.99
CA PHE A 45 8.00 -10.67 19.91
C PHE A 45 7.45 -10.02 21.19
N TRP A 46 6.38 -9.21 21.09
CA TRP A 46 5.89 -8.39 22.21
C TRP A 46 4.54 -8.82 22.81
N PHE A 47 3.90 -9.90 22.31
CA PHE A 47 2.57 -10.29 22.81
C PHE A 47 2.55 -10.66 24.29
N LYS A 48 3.66 -11.16 24.85
CA LYS A 48 3.73 -11.57 26.26
C LYS A 48 3.76 -10.36 27.19
N GLU A 49 4.53 -9.34 26.85
CA GLU A 49 4.65 -8.10 27.60
C GLU A 49 3.32 -7.34 27.62
N VAL A 50 2.67 -7.24 26.46
CA VAL A 50 1.34 -6.63 26.35
C VAL A 50 0.29 -7.50 27.03
N GLY A 51 0.35 -8.82 26.88
CA GLY A 51 -0.57 -9.76 27.53
C GLY A 51 -0.45 -9.74 29.05
N GLU A 52 0.75 -9.60 29.60
CA GLU A 52 0.98 -9.43 31.03
C GLU A 52 0.37 -8.12 31.54
N TYR A 53 0.60 -7.01 30.83
CA TYR A 53 -0.04 -5.74 31.16
C TYR A 53 -1.57 -5.83 31.18
N ILE A 54 -2.15 -6.53 30.20
CA ILE A 54 -3.60 -6.78 30.11
C ILE A 54 -4.06 -7.65 31.28
N SER A 55 -3.36 -8.75 31.59
CA SER A 55 -3.70 -9.66 32.69
C SER A 55 -3.60 -9.02 34.07
N LEU A 56 -2.74 -8.02 34.25
CA LEU A 56 -2.64 -7.27 35.51
C LEU A 56 -3.83 -6.31 35.71
N HIS A 57 -4.40 -5.78 34.64
CA HIS A 57 -5.53 -4.84 34.68
C HIS A 57 -6.89 -5.50 34.42
N SER A 58 -6.90 -6.77 34.06
CA SER A 58 -8.09 -7.53 33.70
C SER A 58 -8.08 -8.87 34.43
N GLN A 59 -9.22 -9.34 34.95
CA GLN A 59 -9.34 -10.68 35.58
C GLN A 59 -9.28 -11.84 34.56
N LEU A 60 -8.59 -11.64 33.43
CA LEU A 60 -8.46 -12.60 32.34
C LEU A 60 -7.33 -13.59 32.64
N SER A 61 -7.47 -14.81 32.11
CA SER A 61 -6.37 -15.78 32.14
C SER A 61 -5.20 -15.28 31.30
N ARG A 62 -3.97 -15.65 31.70
CA ARG A 62 -2.74 -15.20 31.04
C ARG A 62 -2.68 -15.61 29.56
N GLU A 63 -3.26 -16.76 29.22
CA GLU A 63 -3.39 -17.24 27.84
C GLU A 63 -4.29 -16.33 26.99
N ILE A 64 -5.47 -15.98 27.50
CA ILE A 64 -6.41 -15.09 26.80
C ILE A 64 -5.79 -13.69 26.66
N ALA A 65 -5.16 -13.18 27.71
CA ALA A 65 -4.51 -11.87 27.68
C ALA A 65 -3.38 -11.80 26.65
N ASN A 66 -2.57 -12.87 26.52
CA ASN A 66 -1.54 -13.00 25.49
C ASN A 66 -2.12 -13.00 24.06
N ILE A 67 -3.22 -13.69 23.83
CA ILE A 67 -3.92 -13.69 22.53
C ILE A 67 -4.41 -12.27 22.19
N ILE A 68 -4.98 -11.57 23.17
CA ILE A 68 -5.45 -10.19 23.00
C ILE A 68 -4.26 -9.26 22.73
N GLY A 69 -3.15 -9.42 23.45
CA GLY A 69 -1.92 -8.65 23.24
C GLY A 69 -1.35 -8.82 21.82
N PHE A 70 -1.30 -10.06 21.33
CA PHE A 70 -0.93 -10.35 19.95
C PHE A 70 -1.86 -9.62 18.96
N ALA A 71 -3.18 -9.75 19.14
CA ALA A 71 -4.16 -9.14 18.26
C ALA A 71 -4.04 -7.60 18.26
N LEU A 72 -3.82 -6.99 19.42
CA LEU A 72 -3.62 -5.55 19.57
C LEU A 72 -2.38 -5.06 18.80
N ILE A 73 -1.24 -5.71 19.00
CA ILE A 73 0.01 -5.34 18.32
C ILE A 73 -0.13 -5.53 16.81
N PHE A 74 -0.62 -6.71 16.40
CA PHE A 74 -0.80 -7.03 14.98
C PHE A 74 -1.71 -6.03 14.30
N LEU A 75 -2.91 -5.78 14.85
CA LEU A 75 -3.86 -4.82 14.29
C LEU A 75 -3.29 -3.40 14.30
N GLY A 76 -2.63 -2.98 15.38
CA GLY A 76 -2.01 -1.65 15.45
C GLY A 76 -1.00 -1.42 14.33
N ILE A 77 -0.06 -2.33 14.14
CA ILE A 77 0.97 -2.21 13.09
C ILE A 77 0.36 -2.37 11.70
N TYR A 78 -0.55 -3.32 11.52
CA TYR A 78 -1.25 -3.52 10.25
C TYR A 78 -2.01 -2.25 9.82
N LEU A 79 -2.69 -1.58 10.75
CA LEU A 79 -3.36 -0.31 10.48
C LEU A 79 -2.38 0.80 10.09
N ILE A 80 -1.24 0.91 10.78
CA ILE A 80 -0.18 1.87 10.43
C ILE A 80 0.34 1.60 9.01
N ALA A 81 0.64 0.34 8.67
CA ALA A 81 1.09 -0.04 7.34
C ALA A 81 0.05 0.33 6.26
N ARG A 82 -1.23 0.11 6.54
CA ARG A 82 -2.33 0.46 5.63
C ARG A 82 -2.48 1.97 5.45
N ILE A 83 -2.29 2.75 6.52
CA ILE A 83 -2.25 4.22 6.43
C ILE A 83 -1.09 4.66 5.53
N ILE A 84 0.10 4.10 5.72
CA ILE A 84 1.28 4.38 4.87
C ILE A 84 0.98 4.06 3.40
N GLU A 85 0.34 2.92 3.12
CA GLU A 85 -0.07 2.54 1.76
C GLU A 85 -1.00 3.60 1.12
N ILE A 86 -1.99 4.09 1.87
CA ILE A 86 -2.93 5.12 1.40
C ILE A 86 -2.21 6.43 1.08
N PHE A 87 -1.33 6.88 1.96
CA PHE A 87 -0.53 8.09 1.72
C PHE A 87 0.35 7.94 0.49
N LEU A 88 1.02 6.79 0.36
CA LEU A 88 1.91 6.53 -0.75
C LEU A 88 1.15 6.46 -2.09
N LYS A 89 -0.05 5.87 -2.09
CA LYS A 89 -0.96 5.88 -3.25
C LYS A 89 -1.28 7.31 -3.69
N LYS A 90 -1.56 8.20 -2.73
CA LYS A 90 -1.87 9.61 -3.03
C LYS A 90 -0.67 10.32 -3.65
N ILE A 91 0.52 10.16 -3.07
CA ILE A 91 1.77 10.75 -3.60
C ILE A 91 2.04 10.25 -5.02
N PHE A 92 1.99 8.93 -5.25
CA PHE A 92 2.20 8.39 -6.58
C PHE A 92 1.16 8.91 -7.58
N SER A 93 -0.13 8.98 -7.21
CA SER A 93 -1.15 9.51 -8.13
C SER A 93 -0.85 10.95 -8.57
N LEU A 94 -0.38 11.81 -7.66
CA LEU A 94 -0.02 13.20 -7.98
C LEU A 94 1.19 13.28 -8.91
N LEU A 95 2.26 12.54 -8.63
CA LEU A 95 3.47 12.50 -9.46
C LEU A 95 3.17 12.05 -10.90
N PHE A 96 2.33 11.04 -11.06
CA PHE A 96 1.97 10.51 -12.38
C PHE A 96 1.02 11.45 -13.16
N VAL A 97 0.08 12.12 -12.49
CA VAL A 97 -0.79 13.12 -13.14
C VAL A 97 0.06 14.26 -13.69
N SER A 98 0.96 14.83 -12.89
CA SER A 98 1.87 15.89 -13.38
C SER A 98 2.77 15.46 -14.53
N TRP A 99 3.22 14.20 -14.58
CA TRP A 99 4.04 13.71 -15.69
C TRP A 99 3.23 13.60 -16.99
N ILE A 100 1.98 13.15 -16.92
CA ILE A 100 1.06 13.08 -18.06
C ILE A 100 0.68 14.48 -18.52
N ASP A 101 0.37 15.39 -17.59
CA ASP A 101 0.03 16.78 -17.90
C ASP A 101 1.20 17.51 -18.57
N GLY A 102 2.44 17.24 -18.16
CA GLY A 102 3.63 17.80 -18.79
C GLY A 102 3.83 17.33 -20.25
N ILE A 103 3.60 16.04 -20.52
CA ILE A 103 3.67 15.49 -21.89
C ILE A 103 2.50 16.00 -22.74
N GLY A 104 1.29 16.04 -22.19
CA GLY A 104 0.12 16.61 -22.86
C GLY A 104 0.30 18.09 -23.19
N GLY A 105 0.74 18.89 -22.22
CA GLY A 105 1.02 20.32 -22.40
C GLY A 105 2.13 20.60 -23.42
N ALA A 106 3.17 19.76 -23.48
CA ALA A 106 4.21 19.89 -24.49
C ALA A 106 3.71 19.59 -25.91
N LEU A 107 2.75 18.66 -26.08
CA LEU A 107 2.17 18.34 -27.38
C LEU A 107 1.11 19.37 -27.82
N PHE A 108 0.33 19.91 -26.89
CA PHE A 108 -0.70 20.92 -27.18
C PHE A 108 -0.17 22.36 -27.21
N GLY A 109 0.98 22.64 -26.61
CA GLY A 109 1.62 23.97 -26.65
C GLY A 109 2.43 24.24 -27.91
N LEU A 110 2.57 23.26 -28.81
CA LEU A 110 3.26 23.40 -30.10
C LEU A 110 2.32 23.76 -31.27
N THR A 111 1.05 24.06 -31.00
CA THR A 111 0.08 24.66 -31.94
C THR A 111 -0.26 26.08 -31.51
#